data_AF-A0A9E0HIC5-F1
#
_entry.id   AF-A0A9E0HIC5-F1
#
_cell.length_a   1.000
_cell.length_b   1.000
_cell.length_c   1.000
_cell.angle_alpha   90.00
_cell.angle_beta   90.00
_cell.angle_gamma   90.00
#
_symmetry.space_group_name_H-M   'P 1'
#
loop_
_entity.id
_entity.type
_entity.pdbx_description
1 polymer ?
#
loop_
_entity_poly.entity_id
_entity_poly.type
_entity_poly.pdbx_seq_one_letter_code
_entity_poly.pdbx_strand_id
1 'polypeptide(L)'
;FRAAWVEDRDVGDEAVVRAALAEVGLDPALVERAGEPATKQALHDSTAAAIAGGVFGAPTSVVTVGAGGDRPVVFWGQDRLELVDAALRGWIPEVG
;
A
#
# COMPACT_ATOMS: atom_id res chain seq x y z
N PHE A 1 -6.85 -7.41 -6.17
CA PHE A 1 -6.28 -7.24 -7.52
C PHE A 1 -6.98 -8.08 -8.58
N ARG A 2 -7.00 -9.42 -8.51
CA ARG A 2 -7.64 -10.29 -9.53
C ARG A 2 -9.08 -9.85 -9.86
N ALA A 3 -9.94 -9.69 -8.85
CA ALA A 3 -11.33 -9.29 -9.04
C ALA A 3 -11.47 -8.01 -9.88
N ALA A 4 -10.78 -6.92 -9.53
CA ALA A 4 -10.88 -5.65 -10.24
C ALA A 4 -10.15 -5.62 -11.60
N TRP A 5 -8.94 -6.20 -11.68
CA TRP A 5 -8.03 -5.96 -12.81
C TRP A 5 -7.90 -7.12 -13.79
N VAL A 6 -8.33 -8.32 -13.40
CA VAL A 6 -8.31 -9.52 -14.27
C VAL A 6 -9.73 -9.94 -14.64
N GLU A 7 -10.65 -9.84 -13.69
CA GLU A 7 -12.05 -10.28 -13.85
C GLU A 7 -13.04 -9.13 -14.09
N ASP A 8 -12.57 -7.88 -14.06
CA ASP A 8 -13.37 -6.66 -14.28
C ASP A 8 -14.63 -6.57 -13.38
N ARG A 9 -14.52 -7.06 -12.13
CA ARG A 9 -15.58 -6.97 -11.12
C ARG A 9 -15.52 -5.62 -10.43
N ASP A 10 -16.70 -5.03 -10.18
CA ASP A 10 -16.82 -3.78 -9.44
C ASP A 10 -16.52 -3.97 -7.96
N VAL A 11 -15.30 -3.59 -7.54
CA VAL A 11 -14.89 -3.65 -6.12
C VAL A 11 -15.42 -2.48 -5.27
N GLY A 12 -16.21 -1.57 -5.87
CA GLY A 12 -17.04 -0.62 -5.13
C GLY A 12 -18.30 -1.26 -4.54
N ASP A 13 -18.71 -2.44 -5.04
CA ASP A 13 -19.81 -3.23 -4.50
C ASP A 13 -19.35 -4.13 -3.36
N GLU A 14 -19.96 -3.98 -2.19
CA GLU A 14 -19.70 -4.82 -1.01
C GLU A 14 -19.91 -6.32 -1.30
N ALA A 15 -20.87 -6.69 -2.15
CA ALA A 15 -21.11 -8.09 -2.50
C ALA A 15 -19.91 -8.70 -3.23
N VAL A 16 -19.25 -7.92 -4.10
CA VAL A 16 -18.03 -8.33 -4.80
C VAL A 16 -16.88 -8.50 -3.81
N VAL A 17 -16.72 -7.57 -2.86
CA VAL A 17 -15.67 -7.64 -1.83
C VAL A 17 -15.89 -8.85 -0.91
N ARG A 18 -17.12 -9.12 -0.49
CA ARG A 18 -17.49 -10.30 0.32
C ARG A 18 -17.17 -11.61 -0.37
N ALA A 19 -17.51 -11.72 -1.65
CA ALA A 19 -17.18 -12.89 -2.45
C ALA A 19 -15.65 -13.06 -2.57
N ALA A 20 -14.91 -11.98 -2.84
CA ALA A 20 -13.45 -12.02 -2.91
C ALA A 20 -12.79 -12.44 -1.57
N LEU A 21 -13.36 -12.04 -0.42
CA LEU A 21 -12.93 -12.52 0.90
C LEU A 21 -13.17 -14.02 1.06
N ALA A 22 -14.37 -14.50 0.72
CA ALA A 22 -14.72 -15.92 0.82
C ALA A 22 -13.84 -16.81 -0.08
N GLU A 23 -13.53 -16.37 -1.30
CA GLU A 23 -12.66 -17.06 -2.26
C GLU A 23 -11.25 -17.34 -1.70
N VAL A 24 -10.76 -16.51 -0.78
CA VAL A 24 -9.45 -16.67 -0.12
C VAL A 24 -9.56 -17.20 1.32
N GLY A 25 -10.75 -17.63 1.74
CA GLY A 25 -11.00 -18.21 3.07
C GLY A 25 -11.05 -17.19 4.22
N LEU A 26 -11.26 -15.91 3.92
CA LEU A 26 -11.47 -14.87 4.93
C LEU A 26 -12.95 -14.68 5.21
N ASP A 27 -13.26 -14.20 6.41
CA ASP A 27 -14.62 -13.90 6.84
C ASP A 27 -15.22 -12.73 6.01
N PRO A 28 -16.32 -12.95 5.27
CA PRO A 28 -17.01 -11.87 4.55
C PRO A 28 -17.52 -10.74 5.45
N ALA A 29 -17.66 -10.99 6.76
CA ALA A 29 -18.07 -9.98 7.75
C ALA A 29 -17.00 -8.92 8.06
N LEU A 30 -15.81 -9.02 7.44
CA LEU A 30 -14.77 -7.99 7.54
C LEU A 30 -15.16 -6.68 6.84
N VAL A 31 -16.12 -6.71 5.91
CA VAL A 31 -16.62 -5.50 5.22
C VAL A 31 -17.27 -4.54 6.21
N GLU A 32 -17.96 -5.05 7.22
CA GLU A 32 -18.58 -4.29 8.30
C GLU A 32 -17.52 -3.54 9.10
N ARG A 33 -16.43 -4.23 9.47
CA ARG A 33 -15.29 -3.63 10.17
C ARG A 33 -14.60 -2.55 9.35
N ALA A 34 -14.54 -2.70 8.02
CA ALA A 34 -14.03 -1.66 7.12
C ALA A 34 -14.91 -0.39 7.13
N GLY A 35 -16.22 -0.56 7.40
CA GLY A 35 -17.18 0.53 7.52
C GLY A 35 -17.12 1.30 8.85
N GLU A 36 -16.52 0.72 9.90
CA GLU A 36 -16.47 1.31 11.23
C GLU A 36 -15.72 2.65 11.25
N PRO A 37 -16.16 3.65 12.05
CA PRO A 37 -15.52 4.97 12.12
C PRO A 37 -14.02 4.91 12.43
N ALA A 38 -13.62 4.02 13.35
CA ALA A 38 -12.22 3.87 13.73
C ALA A 38 -11.36 3.36 12.57
N THR A 39 -11.85 2.40 11.78
CA THR A 39 -11.15 1.87 10.61
C THR A 39 -11.03 2.91 9.50
N LYS A 40 -12.10 3.68 9.25
CA LYS A 40 -12.07 4.79 8.29
C LYS A 40 -11.08 5.87 8.71
N GLN A 41 -11.07 6.23 10.00
CA GLN A 41 -10.12 7.21 10.52
C GLN A 41 -8.67 6.71 10.37
N ALA A 42 -8.41 5.44 10.70
CA ALA A 42 -7.08 4.85 10.53
C ALA A 42 -6.60 4.86 9.06
N LEU A 43 -7.50 4.62 8.09
CA LEU A 43 -7.19 4.75 6.67
C LEU A 43 -6.84 6.20 6.29
N HIS A 44 -7.61 7.18 6.78
CA HIS A 44 -7.33 8.60 6.55
C HIS A 44 -5.98 9.02 7.16
N ASP A 45 -5.72 8.62 8.40
CA ASP A 45 -4.48 8.95 9.12
C ASP A 45 -3.26 8.33 8.43
N SER A 46 -3.37 7.07 7.99
CA SER A 46 -2.32 6.39 7.23
C SER A 46 -2.03 7.10 5.90
N THR A 47 -3.07 7.55 5.20
CA THR A 47 -2.93 8.30 3.94
C THR A 47 -2.28 9.67 4.19
N ALA A 48 -2.70 10.38 5.24
CA ALA A 48 -2.13 11.67 5.62
C ALA A 48 -0.64 11.54 6.01
N ALA A 49 -0.28 10.49 6.76
CA ALA A 49 1.11 10.20 7.11
C ALA A 49 1.97 9.90 5.88
N ALA A 50 1.44 9.14 4.91
CA ALA A 50 2.13 8.87 3.65
C ALA A 50 2.38 10.18 2.87
N ILE A 51 1.38 11.05 2.75
CA ILE A 51 1.52 12.36 2.08
C ILE A 51 2.57 13.22 2.78
N ALA A 52 2.53 13.28 4.12
CA ALA A 52 3.53 14.01 4.91
C ALA A 52 4.96 13.46 4.71
N GLY A 53 5.09 12.16 4.40
CA GLY A 53 6.33 11.49 4.04
C GLY A 53 6.77 11.65 2.58
N GLY A 54 6.09 12.47 1.79
CA GLY A 54 6.44 12.74 0.39
C GLY A 54 5.81 11.77 -0.62
N VAL A 55 4.87 10.93 -0.22
CA VAL A 55 4.10 10.09 -1.15
C VAL A 55 3.11 10.95 -1.92
N PHE A 56 3.17 10.90 -3.26
CA PHE A 56 2.29 11.67 -4.15
C PHE A 56 1.49 10.79 -5.14
N GLY A 57 1.70 9.48 -5.12
CA GLY A 57 1.03 8.54 -6.03
C GLY A 57 1.19 7.08 -5.60
N ALA A 58 0.58 6.18 -6.35
CA ALA A 58 0.67 4.74 -6.09
C ALA A 58 1.09 3.98 -7.38
N PRO A 59 1.88 2.89 -7.25
CA PRO A 59 2.51 2.44 -6.02
C PRO A 59 3.70 3.34 -5.63
N THR A 60 3.94 3.47 -4.34
CA THR A 60 5.13 4.10 -3.76
C THR A 60 5.71 3.20 -2.69
N SER A 61 7.03 3.00 -2.71
CA SER A 61 7.77 2.32 -1.65
C SER A 61 8.63 3.34 -0.92
N VAL A 62 8.65 3.27 0.41
CA VAL A 62 9.55 4.06 1.24
C VAL A 62 10.51 3.09 1.91
N VAL A 63 11.81 3.22 1.62
CA VAL A 63 12.86 2.38 2.21
C VAL A 63 13.72 3.24 3.11
N THR A 64 13.87 2.83 4.36
CA THR A 64 14.78 3.51 5.28
C THR A 64 16.19 2.94 5.14
N VAL A 65 17.14 3.77 4.73
CA VAL A 65 18.54 3.41 4.44
C VAL A 65 19.52 4.22 5.30
N GLY A 66 20.81 3.89 5.24
CA GLY A 66 21.86 4.52 6.05
C GLY A 66 22.32 3.63 7.20
N ALA A 67 23.50 3.92 7.77
CA ALA A 67 24.13 3.08 8.80
C ALA A 67 23.28 2.92 10.07
N GLY A 68 22.37 3.88 10.34
CA GLY A 68 21.40 3.82 11.44
C GLY A 68 19.98 3.46 11.03
N GLY A 69 19.71 3.23 9.74
CA GLY A 69 18.34 3.03 9.24
C GLY A 69 17.43 4.21 9.57
N ASP A 70 17.92 5.44 9.39
CA ASP A 70 17.27 6.68 9.82
C ASP A 70 16.88 7.60 8.66
N ARG A 71 17.32 7.31 7.43
CA ARG A 71 17.01 8.13 6.25
C ARG A 71 15.97 7.45 5.36
N PRO A 72 14.73 7.94 5.30
CA PRO A 72 13.74 7.45 4.37
C PRO A 72 14.08 7.89 2.94
N VAL A 73 13.95 6.97 1.99
CA VAL A 73 14.04 7.22 0.55
C VAL A 73 12.73 6.78 -0.10
N VAL A 74 12.14 7.67 -0.89
CA VAL A 74 10.88 7.44 -1.60
C VAL A 74 11.16 6.97 -3.03
N PHE A 75 10.57 5.84 -3.41
CA PHE A 75 10.58 5.29 -4.76
C PHE A 75 9.15 5.25 -5.30
N TRP A 76 8.86 6.05 -6.31
CA TRP A 76 7.55 6.08 -6.95
C TRP A 76 7.56 5.25 -8.25
N GLY A 77 6.55 4.39 -8.40
CA GLY A 77 6.38 3.53 -9.57
C GLY A 77 6.82 2.08 -9.33
N GLN A 78 6.14 1.16 -10.02
CA GLN A 78 6.46 -0.28 -9.99
C GLN A 78 7.75 -0.60 -10.78
N ASP A 79 8.15 0.28 -11.69
CA ASP A 79 9.37 0.22 -12.49
C ASP A 79 10.63 0.61 -11.70
N ARG A 80 10.51 0.81 -10.38
CA ARG A 80 11.63 1.11 -9.46
C ARG A 80 11.93 -0.02 -8.48
N LEU A 81 11.29 -1.19 -8.61
CA LEU A 81 11.48 -2.30 -7.68
C LEU A 81 12.93 -2.81 -7.61
N GLU A 82 13.71 -2.76 -8.69
CA GLU A 82 15.13 -3.11 -8.67
C GLU A 82 15.95 -2.14 -7.80
N LEU A 83 15.60 -0.85 -7.80
CA LEU A 83 16.24 0.15 -6.94
C LEU A 83 15.82 -0.01 -5.47
N VAL A 84 14.57 -0.43 -5.23
CA VAL A 84 14.09 -0.79 -3.90
C VAL A 84 14.88 -1.98 -3.35
N ASP A 85 15.07 -3.04 -4.14
CA ASP A 85 15.90 -4.20 -3.73
C ASP A 85 17.35 -3.78 -3.47
N ALA A 86 17.95 -2.98 -4.34
CA ALA A 86 19.30 -2.45 -4.12
C ALA A 86 19.38 -1.65 -2.81
N ALA A 87 18.39 -0.79 -2.54
CA ALA A 87 18.33 0.02 -1.33
C ALA A 87 18.21 -0.85 -0.06
N LEU A 88 17.38 -1.89 -0.09
CA LEU A 88 17.26 -2.87 0.98
C LEU A 88 18.56 -3.66 1.23
N ARG A 89 19.40 -3.80 0.20
CA ARG A 89 20.75 -4.41 0.29
C ARG A 89 21.84 -3.42 0.71
N GLY A 90 21.48 -2.17 1.01
CA GLY A 90 22.41 -1.16 1.51
C GLY A 90 22.97 -0.22 0.45
N TRP A 91 22.48 -0.29 -0.80
CA TRP A 91 22.71 0.82 -1.73
C TRP A 91 22.02 2.07 -1.21
N ILE A 92 22.71 3.20 -1.30
CA ILE A 92 22.20 4.49 -0.87
C ILE A 92 22.20 5.37 -2.12
N PRO A 93 21.04 5.87 -2.56
CA PRO A 93 21.01 6.82 -3.67
C PRO A 93 21.79 8.07 -3.30
N GLU A 94 22.67 8.49 -4.20
CA GLU A 94 23.28 9.81 -4.15
C GLU A 94 22.19 10.82 -4.49
N VAL A 95 21.72 11.54 -3.46
CA VAL A 95 20.86 12.70 -3.66
C VAL A 95 21.75 13.85 -4.14
N GLY A 96 21.63 14.20 -5.43
CA GLY A 96 22.18 15.45 -5.97
C GLY A 96 21.38 16.66 -5.53
#